data_AF-A0A327JKB2-F1
#
_entry.id   AF-A0A327JKB2-F1
#
_cell.length_a   1.000
_cell.length_b   1.000
_cell.length_c   1.000
_cell.angle_alpha   90.00
_cell.angle_beta   90.00
_cell.angle_gamma   90.00
#
_symmetry.space_group_name_H-M   'P 1'
#
loop_
_entity.id
_entity.type
_entity.pdbx_description
1 polymer ?
#
loop_
_entity_poly.entity_id
_entity_poly.type
_entity_poly.pdbx_seq_one_letter_code
_entity_poly.pdbx_strand_id
1 'polypeptide(L)'
;NHEICTRAGEGYLRFLHPVLATDGAPPACTDFLAPYTVTVAGQAFVVIDTSAAEDTCPAKGCDGAPYAAQLAALAPPPGSWLLTHRPVWGIKQTGMLNQALQEAVGATGGRLPAGIALVLSGHMHILEALSFADGGPPQLIVGMGGTALEHAVDRKLDGLTVGGRAVAHGFTRHRFGFVRMEPEPDGWRGTVVSAGGHPLADCTLRAGSLRCR
;
A
#
# COMPACT_ATOMS: atom_id res chain seq x y z
N ASN A 1 -4.53 0.60 13.48
CA ASN A 1 -5.40 -0.12 12.53
C ASN A 1 -6.71 -0.47 13.19
N HIS A 2 -7.80 -0.54 12.42
CA HIS A 2 -9.15 -0.62 12.96
C HIS A 2 -9.64 -2.08 13.06
N GLU A 3 -9.16 -2.92 12.16
CA GLU A 3 -9.65 -4.28 11.90
C GLU A 3 -8.82 -5.39 12.57
N ILE A 4 -7.87 -5.04 13.45
CA ILE A 4 -7.11 -6.04 14.23
C ILE A 4 -7.97 -6.72 15.29
N CYS A 5 -7.59 -7.93 15.72
CA CYS A 5 -8.42 -8.75 16.60
C CYS A 5 -8.64 -8.14 17.98
N THR A 6 -7.68 -7.38 18.49
CA THR A 6 -7.80 -6.66 19.77
C THR A 6 -8.72 -5.43 19.69
N ARG A 7 -9.29 -5.12 18.52
CA ARG A 7 -10.19 -4.00 18.30
C ARG A 7 -11.50 -4.41 17.62
N ALA A 8 -11.58 -4.35 16.29
CA ALA A 8 -12.82 -4.61 15.54
C ALA A 8 -12.69 -5.77 14.52
N GLY A 9 -11.70 -6.65 14.71
CA GLY A 9 -11.43 -7.75 13.78
C GLY A 9 -12.59 -8.73 13.60
N GLU A 10 -13.37 -9.03 14.65
CA GLU A 10 -14.57 -9.88 14.51
C GLU A 10 -15.60 -9.29 13.53
N GLY A 11 -15.77 -7.96 13.55
CA GLY A 11 -16.65 -7.26 12.61
C GLY A 11 -16.13 -7.35 11.17
N TYR A 12 -14.83 -7.13 10.97
CA TYR A 12 -14.20 -7.31 9.66
C TYR A 12 -14.40 -8.74 9.14
N LEU A 13 -14.18 -9.76 9.98
CA LEU A 13 -14.30 -11.16 9.59
C LEU A 13 -15.71 -11.61 9.28
N ARG A 14 -16.70 -10.92 9.85
CA ARG A 14 -18.10 -11.17 9.55
C ARG A 14 -18.57 -10.51 8.25
N PHE A 15 -18.10 -9.30 7.94
CA PHE A 15 -18.68 -8.50 6.86
C PHE A 15 -17.79 -8.30 5.63
N LEU A 16 -16.46 -8.32 5.80
CA LEU A 16 -15.51 -7.85 4.79
C LEU A 16 -14.41 -8.87 4.44
N HIS A 17 -14.34 -9.98 5.17
CA HIS A 17 -13.38 -11.04 4.89
C HIS A 17 -13.73 -11.79 3.58
N PRO A 18 -12.72 -12.20 2.78
CA PRO A 18 -12.94 -12.87 1.50
C PRO A 18 -13.66 -14.21 1.61
N VAL A 19 -13.56 -14.90 2.75
CA VAL A 19 -14.38 -16.08 3.07
C VAL A 19 -15.60 -15.63 3.85
N LEU A 20 -16.79 -15.92 3.30
CA LEU A 20 -18.07 -15.57 3.90
C LEU A 20 -18.32 -16.34 5.20
N ALA A 21 -19.00 -15.68 6.14
CA ALA A 21 -19.52 -16.34 7.33
C ALA A 21 -20.52 -17.43 6.94
N THR A 22 -20.45 -18.59 7.59
CA THR A 22 -21.36 -19.72 7.38
C THR A 22 -22.20 -19.92 8.65
N ASP A 23 -23.51 -20.08 8.51
CA ASP A 23 -24.45 -20.25 9.63
C ASP A 23 -24.34 -19.16 10.72
N GLY A 24 -24.01 -17.93 10.30
CA GLY A 24 -23.82 -16.79 11.21
C GLY A 24 -22.47 -16.75 11.94
N ALA A 25 -21.59 -17.75 11.73
CA ALA A 25 -20.25 -17.79 12.31
C ALA A 25 -19.21 -17.28 11.30
N PRO A 26 -18.49 -16.17 11.59
CA PRO A 26 -17.32 -15.79 10.80
C PRO A 26 -16.14 -16.74 11.09
N PRO A 27 -15.11 -16.75 10.22
CA PRO A 27 -13.82 -17.34 10.56
C PRO A 27 -13.27 -16.76 11.88
N ALA A 28 -12.48 -17.57 12.59
CA ALA A 28 -11.82 -17.13 13.82
C ALA A 28 -10.89 -15.93 13.55
N CYS A 29 -10.80 -15.03 14.53
CA CYS A 29 -9.95 -13.87 14.38
C CYS A 29 -8.47 -14.21 14.36
N THR A 30 -7.78 -13.74 13.31
CA THR A 30 -6.33 -13.82 13.14
C THR A 30 -5.81 -12.47 12.69
N ASP A 31 -4.67 -12.05 13.24
CA ASP A 31 -3.99 -10.81 12.86
C ASP A 31 -3.16 -10.98 11.55
N PHE A 32 -3.16 -12.19 10.98
CA PHE A 32 -2.44 -12.53 9.76
C PHE A 32 -3.31 -13.39 8.85
N LEU A 33 -4.02 -12.75 7.93
CA LEU A 33 -4.77 -13.46 6.90
C LEU A 33 -3.85 -14.00 5.82
N ALA A 34 -4.24 -15.14 5.24
CA ALA A 34 -3.57 -15.66 4.05
C ALA A 34 -3.74 -14.67 2.87
N PRO A 35 -2.69 -14.42 2.08
CA PRO A 35 -2.82 -13.60 0.88
C PRO A 35 -3.85 -14.19 -0.09
N TYR A 36 -4.55 -13.32 -0.79
CA TYR A 36 -5.50 -13.73 -1.83
C TYR A 36 -5.40 -12.80 -3.03
N THR A 37 -5.84 -13.27 -4.19
CA THR A 37 -5.83 -12.49 -5.42
C THR A 37 -7.26 -12.31 -5.92
N VAL A 38 -7.59 -11.07 -6.29
CA VAL A 38 -8.84 -10.73 -6.97
C VAL A 38 -8.50 -10.25 -8.36
N THR A 39 -9.23 -10.72 -9.37
CA THR A 39 -9.07 -10.26 -10.75
C THR A 39 -10.33 -9.54 -11.20
N VAL A 40 -10.20 -8.31 -11.69
CA VAL A 40 -11.31 -7.51 -12.21
C VAL A 40 -10.94 -7.03 -13.60
N ALA A 41 -11.75 -7.38 -14.60
CA ALA A 41 -11.53 -7.00 -16.01
C ALA A 41 -10.10 -7.28 -16.52
N GLY A 42 -9.49 -8.39 -16.07
CA GLY A 42 -8.13 -8.79 -16.45
C GLY A 42 -7.00 -8.16 -15.62
N GLN A 43 -7.27 -7.17 -14.76
CA GLN A 43 -6.29 -6.65 -13.81
C GLN A 43 -6.29 -7.49 -12.53
N ALA A 44 -5.12 -7.98 -12.13
CA ALA A 44 -4.94 -8.73 -10.89
C ALA A 44 -4.53 -7.81 -9.73
N PHE A 45 -5.17 -8.03 -8.58
CA PHE A 45 -4.92 -7.36 -7.31
C PHE A 45 -4.57 -8.42 -6.27
N VAL A 46 -3.33 -8.42 -5.81
CA VAL A 46 -2.84 -9.32 -4.76
C VAL A 46 -2.98 -8.60 -3.44
N VAL A 47 -3.79 -9.12 -2.53
CA VAL A 47 -4.05 -8.52 -1.23
C VAL A 47 -3.23 -9.25 -0.18
N ILE A 48 -2.46 -8.48 0.60
CA ILE A 48 -1.79 -8.97 1.81
C ILE A 48 -2.33 -8.17 3.00
N ASP A 49 -2.67 -8.88 4.06
CA ASP A 49 -3.03 -8.26 5.33
C ASP A 49 -1.77 -7.71 6.01
N THR A 50 -1.68 -6.38 6.10
CA THR A 50 -0.59 -5.67 6.80
C THR A 50 -1.09 -4.94 8.05
N SER A 51 -2.23 -5.38 8.59
CA SER A 51 -2.87 -4.75 9.74
C SER A 51 -2.08 -4.89 11.05
N ALA A 52 -1.19 -5.87 11.15
CA ALA A 52 -0.30 -6.02 12.30
C ALA A 52 1.12 -5.45 12.08
N ALA A 53 1.45 -4.94 10.89
CA ALA A 53 2.82 -4.57 10.56
C ALA A 53 3.27 -3.31 11.31
N GLU A 54 4.41 -3.33 11.99
CA GLU A 54 4.88 -2.20 12.81
C GLU A 54 5.47 -1.07 11.95
N ASP A 55 4.99 0.16 12.10
CA ASP A 55 5.53 1.30 11.35
C ASP A 55 6.99 1.59 11.73
N THR A 56 7.30 1.43 13.02
CA THR A 56 8.63 1.59 13.61
C THR A 56 8.90 0.41 14.52
N CYS A 57 10.09 -0.18 14.40
CA CYS A 57 10.53 -1.30 15.22
C CYS A 57 10.93 -0.82 16.62
N PRO A 58 10.60 -1.60 17.66
CA PRO A 58 11.24 -1.43 18.95
C PRO A 58 12.73 -1.81 18.88
N ALA A 59 13.49 -1.53 19.94
CA ALA A 59 14.92 -1.86 20.00
C ALA A 59 15.25 -3.35 19.79
N LYS A 60 14.28 -4.24 20.02
CA LYS A 60 14.38 -5.68 19.80
C LYS A 60 14.14 -6.12 18.34
N GLY A 61 13.86 -5.19 17.42
CA GLY A 61 13.47 -5.46 16.03
C GLY A 61 11.96 -5.59 15.83
N CYS A 62 11.51 -5.55 14.58
CA CYS A 62 10.13 -5.84 14.19
C CYS A 62 9.92 -7.36 14.01
N ASP A 63 8.67 -7.80 13.97
CA ASP A 63 8.32 -9.13 13.46
C ASP A 63 7.96 -9.09 11.97
N GLY A 64 9.00 -9.05 11.12
CA GLY A 64 8.86 -9.06 9.66
C GLY A 64 8.69 -10.45 9.05
N ALA A 65 8.91 -11.53 9.81
CA ALA A 65 9.03 -12.89 9.26
C ALA A 65 7.72 -13.42 8.62
N PRO A 66 6.52 -13.21 9.18
CA PRO A 66 5.27 -13.62 8.53
C PRO A 66 5.09 -12.97 7.15
N TYR A 67 5.40 -11.68 7.03
CA TYR A 67 5.30 -10.95 5.77
C TYR A 67 6.35 -11.42 4.76
N ALA A 68 7.58 -11.70 5.21
CA ALA A 68 8.63 -12.24 4.34
C ALA A 68 8.22 -13.59 3.75
N ALA A 69 7.65 -14.48 4.58
CA ALA A 69 7.15 -15.78 4.14
C ALA A 69 6.01 -15.64 3.12
N GLN A 70 5.07 -14.73 3.36
CA GLN A 70 3.98 -14.44 2.41
C GLN A 70 4.53 -13.88 1.10
N LEU A 71 5.40 -12.87 1.13
CA LEU A 71 6.03 -12.30 -0.05
C LEU A 71 6.79 -13.36 -0.86
N ALA A 72 7.59 -14.20 -0.21
CA ALA A 72 8.35 -15.26 -0.88
C ALA A 72 7.47 -16.31 -1.57
N ALA A 73 6.25 -16.54 -1.06
CA ALA A 73 5.30 -17.52 -1.62
C ALA A 73 4.47 -16.96 -2.78
N LEU A 74 4.46 -15.64 -3.00
CA LEU A 74 3.66 -15.03 -4.06
C LEU A 74 4.26 -15.26 -5.45
N ALA A 75 3.42 -15.67 -6.40
CA ALA A 75 3.72 -15.76 -7.82
C ALA A 75 2.68 -14.97 -8.64
N PRO A 76 2.67 -13.63 -8.56
CA PRO A 76 1.63 -12.83 -9.19
C PRO A 76 1.80 -12.77 -10.71
N PRO A 77 0.71 -12.72 -11.49
CA PRO A 77 0.78 -12.42 -12.93
C PRO A 77 1.50 -11.09 -13.19
N PRO A 78 2.22 -10.94 -14.32
CA PRO A 78 2.83 -9.67 -14.69
C PRO A 78 1.82 -8.52 -14.75
N GLY A 79 2.14 -7.38 -14.13
CA GLY A 79 1.25 -6.22 -14.08
C GLY A 79 0.33 -6.17 -12.85
N SER A 80 0.42 -7.14 -11.94
CA SER A 80 -0.41 -7.19 -10.74
C SER A 80 -0.16 -6.01 -9.79
N TRP A 81 -1.18 -5.57 -9.07
CA TRP A 81 -1.04 -4.57 -8.02
C TRP A 81 -1.02 -5.26 -6.66
N LEU A 82 -0.05 -4.92 -5.82
CA LEU A 82 -0.02 -5.32 -4.43
C LEU A 82 -0.86 -4.35 -3.61
N LEU A 83 -1.90 -4.85 -2.96
CA LEU A 83 -2.82 -4.10 -2.11
C LEU A 83 -2.51 -4.40 -0.65
N THR A 84 -2.22 -3.35 0.12
CA THR A 84 -1.94 -3.43 1.55
C THR A 84 -2.68 -2.33 2.30
N HIS A 85 -3.01 -2.53 3.57
CA HIS A 85 -3.53 -1.42 4.37
C HIS A 85 -2.41 -0.44 4.69
N ARG A 86 -1.36 -0.93 5.37
CA ARG A 86 -0.12 -0.18 5.62
C ARG A 86 0.78 -0.19 4.39
N PRO A 87 1.34 0.96 3.97
CA PRO A 87 2.30 1.05 2.88
C PRO A 87 3.59 0.31 3.22
N VAL A 88 4.28 -0.20 2.19
CA VAL A 88 5.64 -0.73 2.35
C VAL A 88 6.63 0.42 2.54
N TRP A 89 6.47 1.47 1.75
CA TRP A 89 7.28 2.69 1.82
C TRP A 89 6.37 3.90 2.00
N GLY A 90 6.67 4.77 2.94
CA GLY A 90 5.94 6.03 3.13
C GLY A 90 6.79 7.06 3.84
N ILE A 91 6.65 8.32 3.44
CA ILE A 91 7.41 9.44 3.98
C ILE A 91 6.45 10.37 4.73
N LYS A 92 6.70 10.56 6.03
CA LYS A 92 5.93 11.50 6.85
C LYS A 92 6.63 12.84 6.95
N GLN A 93 5.94 13.84 7.47
CA GLN A 93 6.58 15.10 7.81
C GLN A 93 7.73 14.88 8.80
N THR A 94 7.59 13.95 9.73
CA THR A 94 8.68 13.48 10.59
C THR A 94 8.82 11.96 10.47
N GLY A 95 9.98 11.53 9.98
CA GLY A 95 10.31 10.11 9.82
C GLY A 95 9.67 9.45 8.60
N MET A 96 9.72 8.12 8.61
CA MET A 96 9.31 7.24 7.51
C MET A 96 8.69 5.98 8.09
N LEU A 97 8.03 5.21 7.23
CA LEU A 97 7.38 3.93 7.54
C LEU A 97 7.44 3.04 6.29
N ASN A 98 7.19 1.73 6.35
CA ASN A 98 6.89 0.88 7.51
C ASN A 98 8.07 -0.10 7.73
N GLN A 99 8.72 -0.05 8.89
CA GLN A 99 9.97 -0.78 9.11
C GLN A 99 9.79 -2.31 9.05
N ALA A 100 8.70 -2.88 9.59
CA ALA A 100 8.46 -4.32 9.54
C ALA A 100 8.33 -4.83 8.10
N LEU A 101 7.59 -4.11 7.24
CA LEU A 101 7.43 -4.48 5.84
C LEU A 101 8.72 -4.28 5.04
N GLN A 102 9.53 -3.27 5.37
CA GLN A 102 10.83 -3.05 4.73
C GLN A 102 11.84 -4.14 5.10
N GLU A 103 11.85 -4.59 6.36
CA GLU A 103 12.63 -5.75 6.79
C GLU A 103 12.19 -7.02 6.04
N ALA A 104 10.87 -7.23 5.90
CA ALA A 104 10.34 -8.36 5.16
C ALA A 104 10.78 -8.38 3.69
N VAL A 105 10.71 -7.24 3.01
CA VAL A 105 11.22 -7.09 1.63
C VAL A 105 12.74 -7.32 1.58
N GLY A 106 13.48 -6.84 2.58
CA GLY A 106 14.92 -7.09 2.70
C GLY A 106 15.24 -8.58 2.82
N ALA A 107 14.48 -9.31 3.64
CA ALA A 107 14.62 -10.75 3.83
C ALA A 107 14.31 -11.57 2.56
N THR A 108 13.52 -11.02 1.63
CA THR A 108 13.23 -11.63 0.32
C THR A 108 14.14 -11.11 -0.81
N GLY A 109 15.33 -10.64 -0.49
CA GLY A 109 16.33 -10.18 -1.48
C GLY A 109 16.17 -8.72 -1.90
N GLY A 110 15.50 -7.90 -1.09
CA GLY A 110 15.37 -6.45 -1.28
C GLY A 110 14.42 -6.03 -2.41
N ARG A 111 13.63 -6.97 -2.94
CA ARG A 111 12.69 -6.72 -4.04
C ARG A 111 11.34 -7.37 -3.73
N LEU A 112 10.28 -6.72 -4.18
CA LEU A 112 8.96 -7.35 -4.22
C LEU A 112 8.95 -8.51 -5.24
N PRO A 113 8.01 -9.46 -5.09
CA PRO A 113 7.83 -10.55 -6.04
C PRO A 113 7.73 -10.05 -7.48
N ALA A 114 8.37 -10.77 -8.41
CA ALA A 114 8.30 -10.45 -9.82
C ALA A 114 6.84 -10.45 -10.29
N GLY A 115 6.48 -9.47 -11.12
CA GLY A 115 5.11 -9.30 -11.63
C GLY A 115 4.29 -8.22 -10.92
N ILE A 116 4.67 -7.80 -9.71
CA ILE A 116 4.09 -6.60 -9.09
C ILE A 116 4.51 -5.35 -9.87
N ALA A 117 3.53 -4.52 -10.24
CA ALA A 117 3.72 -3.28 -11.00
C ALA A 117 3.39 -2.01 -10.21
N LEU A 118 2.63 -2.12 -9.11
CA LEU A 118 2.27 -1.03 -8.20
C LEU A 118 2.05 -1.59 -6.80
N VAL A 119 2.46 -0.85 -5.76
CA VAL A 119 1.94 -1.02 -4.40
C VAL A 119 0.90 0.05 -4.13
N LEU A 120 -0.34 -0.35 -3.84
CA LEU A 120 -1.44 0.55 -3.50
C LEU A 120 -1.83 0.34 -2.03
N SER A 121 -1.85 1.42 -1.25
CA SER A 121 -2.16 1.33 0.16
C SER A 121 -2.93 2.51 0.72
N GLY A 122 -3.31 2.43 2.01
CA GLY A 122 -3.89 3.50 2.79
C GLY A 122 -3.04 3.82 4.02
N HIS A 123 -3.66 3.74 5.21
CA HIS A 123 -3.07 3.96 6.54
C HIS A 123 -2.59 5.40 6.82
N MET A 124 -1.70 5.96 5.99
CA MET A 124 -1.35 7.38 6.12
C MET A 124 -2.48 8.22 5.55
N HIS A 125 -3.09 9.08 6.37
CA HIS A 125 -4.21 9.93 5.95
C HIS A 125 -3.74 11.13 5.10
N ILE A 126 -3.13 10.81 3.95
CA ILE A 126 -2.59 11.72 2.94
C ILE A 126 -2.64 10.99 1.59
N LEU A 127 -2.49 11.73 0.49
CA LEU A 127 -2.05 11.15 -0.77
C LEU A 127 -0.53 11.23 -0.85
N GLU A 128 0.13 10.13 -1.15
CA GLU A 128 1.57 10.12 -1.47
C GLU A 128 1.84 9.17 -2.64
N ALA A 129 2.66 9.59 -3.59
CA ALA A 129 3.13 8.76 -4.69
C ALA A 129 4.66 8.80 -4.73
N LEU A 130 5.30 7.63 -4.68
CA LEU A 130 6.75 7.47 -4.70
C LEU A 130 7.15 6.57 -5.88
N SER A 131 7.94 7.12 -6.80
CA SER A 131 8.72 6.35 -7.77
C SER A 131 10.17 6.27 -7.35
N PHE A 132 10.85 5.19 -7.68
CA PHE A 132 12.19 4.91 -7.19
C PHE A 132 13.22 4.85 -8.33
N ALA A 133 14.46 5.22 -8.01
CA ALA A 133 15.56 5.30 -8.98
C ALA A 133 15.99 3.93 -9.52
N ASP A 134 15.65 2.85 -8.81
CA ASP A 134 15.92 1.46 -9.21
C ASP A 134 14.95 0.92 -10.29
N GLY A 135 13.93 1.71 -10.68
CA GLY A 135 12.91 1.30 -11.65
C GLY A 135 11.98 0.19 -11.14
N GLY A 136 12.02 -0.14 -9.85
CA GLY A 136 11.11 -1.10 -9.23
C GLY A 136 9.70 -0.53 -9.05
N PRO A 137 8.75 -1.34 -8.56
CA PRO A 137 7.37 -0.92 -8.40
C PRO A 137 7.26 0.37 -7.56
N PRO A 138 6.51 1.38 -8.02
CA PRO A 138 6.20 2.57 -7.24
C PRO A 138 5.22 2.24 -6.10
N GLN A 139 5.17 3.13 -5.12
CA GLN A 139 4.15 3.14 -4.07
C GLN A 139 3.15 4.27 -4.36
N LEU A 140 1.87 3.95 -4.27
CA LEU A 140 0.78 4.92 -4.18
C LEU A 140 0.04 4.71 -2.86
N ILE A 141 -0.03 5.76 -2.05
CA ILE A 141 -0.76 5.82 -0.80
C ILE A 141 -1.98 6.71 -1.00
N VAL A 142 -3.17 6.17 -0.80
CA VAL A 142 -4.47 6.85 -0.92
C VAL A 142 -5.24 6.71 0.39
N GLY A 143 -4.66 7.17 1.51
CA GLY A 143 -5.32 7.10 2.82
C GLY A 143 -6.17 8.32 3.17
N MET A 144 -6.28 9.29 2.27
CA MET A 144 -7.02 10.54 2.44
C MET A 144 -8.57 10.43 2.32
N GLY A 145 -9.15 9.30 2.73
CA GLY A 145 -10.55 8.96 2.45
C GLY A 145 -11.61 9.62 3.36
N GLY A 146 -11.24 10.18 4.52
CA GLY A 146 -12.21 10.84 5.41
C GLY A 146 -11.87 10.88 6.89
N THR A 147 -10.84 10.16 7.36
CA THR A 147 -10.34 10.27 8.74
C THR A 147 -9.34 11.43 8.87
N ALA A 148 -9.16 11.98 10.08
CA ALA A 148 -8.25 13.09 10.35
C ALA A 148 -6.92 13.00 9.59
N LEU A 149 -6.65 13.98 8.73
CA LEU A 149 -5.47 13.97 7.87
C LEU A 149 -4.18 14.00 8.68
N GLU A 150 -3.15 13.36 8.15
CA GLU A 150 -1.78 13.43 8.67
C GLU A 150 -1.19 14.83 8.50
N HIS A 151 -0.08 15.16 9.18
CA HIS A 151 0.58 16.43 8.91
C HIS A 151 1.04 16.53 7.45
N ALA A 152 0.84 17.71 6.85
CA ALA A 152 1.32 18.00 5.51
C ALA A 152 2.84 17.81 5.44
N VAL A 153 3.30 17.17 4.36
CA VAL A 153 4.73 17.04 4.07
C VAL A 153 5.17 18.25 3.25
N ASP A 154 5.95 19.14 3.87
CA ASP A 154 6.29 20.46 3.31
C ASP A 154 7.70 20.52 2.67
N ARG A 155 8.29 19.36 2.42
CA ARG A 155 9.61 19.23 1.79
C ARG A 155 9.56 18.45 0.48
N LYS A 156 10.59 18.65 -0.34
CA LYS A 156 10.81 17.86 -1.55
C LYS A 156 11.09 16.40 -1.19
N LEU A 157 10.40 15.48 -1.87
CA LEU A 157 10.55 14.04 -1.66
C LEU A 157 11.64 13.41 -2.54
N ASP A 158 11.89 13.96 -3.74
CA ASP A 158 12.93 13.44 -4.63
C ASP A 158 14.31 13.49 -3.96
N GLY A 159 15.08 12.42 -4.13
CA GLY A 159 16.40 12.25 -3.54
C GLY A 159 16.40 11.75 -2.09
N LEU A 160 15.24 11.70 -1.42
CA LEU A 160 15.13 11.02 -0.13
C LEU A 160 15.25 9.50 -0.30
N THR A 161 15.66 8.81 0.76
CA THR A 161 15.77 7.35 0.80
C THR A 161 14.78 6.77 1.79
N VAL A 162 13.95 5.81 1.38
CA VAL A 162 13.00 5.09 2.24
C VAL A 162 13.13 3.58 1.99
N GLY A 163 13.27 2.78 3.06
CA GLY A 163 13.51 1.34 2.95
C GLY A 163 14.71 0.98 2.07
N GLY A 164 15.78 1.77 2.12
CA GLY A 164 16.97 1.60 1.28
C GLY A 164 16.83 2.02 -0.20
N ARG A 165 15.65 2.51 -0.62
CA ARG A 165 15.39 2.91 -2.00
C ARG A 165 15.39 4.42 -2.15
N ALA A 166 16.13 4.93 -3.13
CA ALA A 166 16.15 6.36 -3.46
C ALA A 166 14.90 6.75 -4.27
N VAL A 167 14.21 7.82 -3.85
CA VAL A 167 13.03 8.36 -4.52
C VAL A 167 13.45 9.17 -5.74
N ALA A 168 13.03 8.76 -6.93
CA ALA A 168 13.26 9.46 -8.19
C ALA A 168 12.19 10.52 -8.49
N HIS A 169 10.95 10.28 -8.05
CA HIS A 169 9.85 11.23 -8.14
C HIS A 169 8.92 11.00 -6.96
N GLY A 170 8.70 12.03 -6.15
CA GLY A 170 7.75 12.00 -5.04
C GLY A 170 6.70 13.10 -5.18
N PHE A 171 5.46 12.76 -4.87
CA PHE A 171 4.32 13.68 -4.87
C PHE A 171 3.49 13.45 -3.62
N THR A 172 2.99 14.53 -3.01
CA THR A 172 2.17 14.46 -1.81
C THR A 172 1.05 15.49 -1.85
N ARG A 173 -0.11 15.16 -1.28
CA ARG A 173 -1.26 16.06 -1.18
C ARG A 173 -1.99 15.87 0.14
N HIS A 174 -2.02 16.94 0.93
CA HIS A 174 -2.76 17.03 2.19
C HIS A 174 -4.18 17.57 1.98
N ARG A 175 -5.07 16.74 1.42
CA ARG A 175 -6.50 17.04 1.19
C ARG A 175 -7.31 15.75 1.18
N PHE A 176 -8.59 15.81 1.53
CA PHE A 176 -9.51 14.69 1.37
C PHE A 176 -9.82 14.40 -0.10
N GLY A 177 -9.96 13.12 -0.44
CA GLY A 177 -10.29 12.69 -1.79
C GLY A 177 -10.10 11.19 -2.03
N PHE A 178 -10.11 10.82 -3.30
CA PHE A 178 -9.83 9.48 -3.78
C PHE A 178 -9.07 9.55 -5.12
N VAL A 179 -8.59 8.41 -5.60
CA VAL A 179 -7.96 8.30 -6.92
C VAL A 179 -8.82 7.44 -7.82
N ARG A 180 -9.13 7.95 -9.02
CA ARG A 180 -9.72 7.16 -10.10
C ARG A 180 -8.61 6.68 -11.01
N MET A 181 -8.52 5.37 -11.23
CA MET A 181 -7.54 4.76 -12.14
C MET A 181 -8.24 4.25 -13.39
N GLU A 182 -7.78 4.68 -14.55
CA GLU A 182 -8.34 4.33 -15.86
C GLU A 182 -7.24 3.67 -16.71
N PRO A 183 -7.50 2.50 -17.31
CA PRO A 183 -6.49 1.81 -18.12
C PRO A 183 -6.20 2.60 -19.40
N GLU A 184 -4.93 2.60 -19.80
CA GLU A 184 -4.43 3.13 -21.08
C GLU A 184 -3.58 2.05 -21.78
N PRO A 185 -3.31 2.13 -23.09
CA PRO A 185 -2.53 1.11 -23.82
C PRO A 185 -1.19 0.75 -23.17
N ASP A 186 -0.49 1.75 -22.62
CA ASP A 186 0.85 1.59 -22.04
C ASP A 186 0.88 1.74 -20.51
N GLY A 187 -0.26 1.59 -19.82
CA GLY A 187 -0.32 1.65 -18.35
C GLY A 187 -1.65 2.18 -17.83
N TRP A 188 -1.60 3.13 -16.89
CA TRP A 188 -2.80 3.69 -16.28
C TRP A 188 -2.72 5.21 -16.14
N ARG A 189 -3.86 5.87 -16.33
CA ARG A 189 -4.09 7.26 -15.93
C ARG A 189 -4.75 7.27 -14.57
N GLY A 190 -4.19 8.02 -13.64
CA GLY A 190 -4.81 8.32 -12.35
C GLY A 190 -5.31 9.76 -12.35
N THR A 191 -6.52 10.00 -11.83
CA THR A 191 -6.98 11.34 -11.49
C THR A 191 -7.26 11.38 -9.99
N VAL A 192 -6.60 12.30 -9.29
CA VAL A 192 -6.90 12.58 -7.89
C VAL A 192 -8.15 13.46 -7.85
N VAL A 193 -9.18 13.01 -7.15
CA VAL A 193 -10.48 13.67 -7.08
C VAL A 193 -10.74 14.09 -5.63
N SER A 194 -11.10 15.35 -5.42
CA SER A 194 -11.50 15.85 -4.11
C SER A 194 -12.83 15.26 -3.64
N ALA A 195 -13.15 15.41 -2.34
CA ALA A 195 -14.45 15.02 -1.81
C ALA A 195 -15.65 15.66 -2.54
N GLY A 196 -15.47 16.85 -3.14
CA GLY A 196 -16.49 17.54 -3.95
C GLY A 196 -16.53 17.12 -5.42
N GLY A 197 -15.73 16.13 -5.84
CA GLY A 197 -15.70 15.65 -7.22
C GLY A 197 -14.79 16.43 -8.18
N HIS A 198 -14.06 17.45 -7.70
CA HIS A 198 -13.15 18.24 -8.53
C HIS A 198 -11.77 17.57 -8.66
N PRO A 199 -11.13 17.61 -9.85
CA PRO A 199 -9.77 17.12 -10.03
C PRO A 199 -8.77 17.95 -9.22
N LEU A 200 -7.82 17.28 -8.58
CA LEU A 200 -6.77 17.87 -7.76
C LEU A 200 -5.36 17.71 -8.35
N ALA A 201 -5.14 16.61 -9.06
CA ALA A 201 -3.89 16.24 -9.69
C ALA A 201 -4.10 15.11 -10.71
N ASP A 202 -3.20 15.01 -11.67
CA ASP A 202 -3.15 13.92 -12.64
C ASP A 202 -1.91 13.06 -12.39
N CYS A 203 -2.10 11.75 -12.44
CA CYS A 203 -1.07 10.75 -12.27
C CYS A 203 -0.97 9.88 -13.52
N THR A 204 0.23 9.39 -13.82
CA THR A 204 0.48 8.45 -14.91
C THR A 204 1.34 7.32 -14.36
N LEU A 205 0.78 6.10 -14.39
CA LEU A 205 1.49 4.88 -14.07
C LEU A 205 1.96 4.22 -15.37
N ARG A 206 3.25 3.93 -15.43
CA ARG A 206 3.95 3.17 -16.46
C ARG A 206 4.84 2.12 -15.79
N ALA A 207 5.46 1.23 -16.56
CA ALA A 207 6.39 0.24 -16.02
C ALA A 207 7.48 0.93 -15.17
N GLY A 208 7.53 0.59 -13.87
CA GLY A 208 8.52 1.11 -12.92
C GLY A 208 8.39 2.59 -12.55
N SER A 209 7.31 3.28 -12.93
CA SER A 209 7.18 4.72 -12.68
C SER A 209 5.73 5.17 -12.50
N LEU A 210 5.51 5.98 -11.47
CA LEU A 210 4.30 6.72 -11.17
C LEU A 210 4.64 8.22 -11.04
N ARG A 211 4.13 9.03 -11.96
CA ARG A 211 4.32 10.49 -11.94
C ARG A 211 3.00 11.19 -11.71
N CYS A 212 2.93 12.00 -10.66
CA CYS A 212 1.79 12.87 -10.36
C CYS A 212 2.19 14.34 -10.42
N ARG A 213 1.26 15.20 -10.85
CA ARG A 213 1.41 16.65 -10.96
C ARG A 213 0.12 17.38 -10.60
#